data_AF-A0A8H8VE93-F1
#
_entry.id   AF-A0A8H8VE93-F1
#
_cell.length_a   1.000
_cell.length_b   1.000
_cell.length_c   1.000
_cell.angle_alpha   90.00
_cell.angle_beta   90.00
_cell.angle_gamma   90.00
#
_symmetry.space_group_name_H-M   'P 1'
#
loop_
_entity.id
_entity.type
_entity.pdbx_description
1 polymer ?
#
loop_
_entity_poly.entity_id
_entity_poly.type
_entity_poly.pdbx_seq_one_letter_code
_entity_poly.pdbx_strand_id
1 'polypeptide(L)'
;MSYAEVVAKGGPQDPEEAYVFLVPTSYFIRCERSICFPAAPPVPEIVPSDSSVASLVDVDSGVSVVSSDFPNQPVKTYTQAERLELEAAVEAEENAAREAAAKKKKGGKSESDLVVWLKDPVHSGGAIVSTVLVVGLGVVGWRKYKLGQFSWSTAGIGAGILAGVSLVEYFVGKSVSLPYL
;
A
#
# COMPACT_ATOMS: atom_id res chain seq x y z
N MET A 1 1.93 6.40 -11.68
CA MET A 1 3.27 6.99 -11.82
C MET A 1 4.05 6.10 -12.77
N SER A 2 4.64 6.68 -13.81
CA SER A 2 5.34 5.94 -14.87
C SER A 2 6.75 5.56 -14.41
N TYR A 3 7.23 4.38 -14.77
CA TYR A 3 8.56 3.88 -14.42
C TYR A 3 9.68 4.84 -14.88
N ALA A 4 9.46 5.54 -15.99
CA ALA A 4 10.39 6.53 -16.54
C ALA A 4 10.64 7.71 -15.58
N GLU A 5 9.63 8.10 -14.80
CA GLU A 5 9.69 9.25 -13.90
C GLU A 5 10.49 8.96 -12.62
N VAL A 6 10.51 7.69 -12.20
CA VAL A 6 11.27 7.22 -11.04
C VAL A 6 12.77 7.14 -11.37
N VAL A 7 13.11 6.73 -12.59
CA VAL A 7 14.52 6.65 -13.04
C VAL A 7 15.11 8.04 -13.27
N ALA A 8 14.33 8.97 -13.84
CA ALA A 8 14.79 10.34 -14.08
C ALA A 8 15.13 11.10 -12.79
N LYS A 9 14.58 10.69 -11.64
CA LYS A 9 14.75 11.41 -10.39
C LYS A 9 16.08 11.15 -9.68
N GLY A 10 16.82 10.10 -10.07
CA GLY A 10 18.08 9.70 -9.44
C GLY A 10 17.91 9.29 -7.98
N GLY A 11 18.62 8.26 -7.53
CA GLY A 11 18.65 7.93 -6.10
C GLY A 11 19.27 9.07 -5.29
N PRO A 12 18.91 9.25 -4.01
CA PRO A 12 19.62 10.19 -3.13
C PRO A 12 21.11 9.79 -3.06
N GLN A 13 21.99 10.72 -3.43
CA GLN A 13 23.44 10.56 -3.29
C GLN A 13 23.83 10.84 -1.84
N ASP A 14 24.49 9.86 -1.20
CA ASP A 14 25.11 10.03 0.11
C ASP A 14 26.26 11.05 0.06
N PRO A 15 26.46 11.86 1.11
CA PRO A 15 27.37 13.00 1.11
C PRO A 15 28.86 12.63 1.04
N GLU A 16 29.22 11.34 1.16
CA GLU A 16 30.62 10.90 1.24
C GLU A 16 31.31 10.79 -0.15
N GLU A 17 30.55 10.77 -1.24
CA GLU A 17 31.09 10.73 -2.62
C GLU A 17 31.48 12.13 -3.16
N ALA A 18 31.16 13.21 -2.44
CA ALA A 18 31.35 14.58 -2.91
C ALA A 18 32.78 15.16 -2.74
N TYR A 19 33.73 14.40 -2.18
CA TYR A 19 35.01 14.98 -1.73
C TYR A 19 36.21 14.81 -2.68
N VAL A 20 36.03 14.28 -3.90
CA VAL A 20 37.18 14.04 -4.82
C VAL A 20 37.36 15.12 -5.89
N PHE A 21 36.48 16.12 -6.02
CA PHE A 21 36.61 17.14 -7.07
C PHE A 21 36.43 18.57 -6.58
N LEU A 22 37.37 19.05 -5.76
CA LEU A 22 37.53 20.48 -5.49
C LEU A 22 39.00 20.88 -5.67
N VAL A 23 39.40 21.17 -6.91
CA VAL A 23 40.53 22.06 -7.18
C VAL A 23 39.95 23.49 -7.29
N PRO A 24 40.39 24.45 -6.47
CA PRO A 24 39.77 25.76 -6.37
C PRO A 24 40.09 26.64 -7.58
N THR A 25 39.07 26.93 -8.40
CA THR A 25 39.15 27.91 -9.49
C THR A 25 39.06 29.33 -8.93
N SER A 26 40.21 29.89 -8.58
CA SER A 26 40.36 31.33 -8.38
C SER A 26 41.60 31.87 -9.08
N TYR A 27 41.87 31.47 -10.33
CA TYR A 27 42.79 32.21 -11.21
C TYR A 27 42.34 32.08 -12.67
N PHE A 28 42.15 33.24 -13.29
CA PHE A 28 42.05 33.47 -14.73
C PHE A 28 43.06 32.63 -15.52
N ILE A 29 42.61 31.69 -16.36
CA ILE A 29 43.37 31.25 -17.55
C ILE A 29 42.41 31.07 -18.73
N ARG A 30 42.60 31.99 -19.68
CA ARG A 30 42.08 31.99 -21.04
C ARG A 30 42.55 30.72 -21.75
N CYS A 31 41.64 29.83 -22.15
CA CYS A 31 41.97 28.66 -22.95
C CYS A 31 41.45 28.85 -24.39
N GLU A 32 42.29 29.45 -25.24
CA GLU A 32 42.21 29.27 -26.68
C GLU A 32 42.89 27.94 -27.05
N ARG A 33 42.32 27.24 -28.03
CA ARG A 33 42.79 26.04 -28.76
C ARG A 33 42.43 24.65 -28.21
N SER A 34 41.67 23.96 -29.07
CA SER A 34 41.76 22.54 -29.40
C SER A 34 41.22 21.53 -28.38
N ILE A 35 39.90 21.31 -28.43
CA ILE A 35 39.29 20.11 -27.83
C ILE A 35 39.36 18.99 -28.88
N CYS A 36 40.29 18.05 -28.69
CA CYS A 36 40.27 16.77 -29.37
C CYS A 36 39.33 15.86 -28.55
N PHE A 37 38.12 15.59 -29.05
CA PHE A 37 37.26 14.55 -28.47
C PHE A 37 37.84 13.18 -28.83
N PRO A 38 38.05 12.23 -27.88
CA PRO A 38 38.43 10.88 -28.25
C PRO A 38 37.28 10.20 -29.01
N ALA A 39 37.60 9.56 -30.14
CA ALA A 39 36.64 8.82 -30.95
C ALA A 39 36.06 7.62 -30.18
N ALA A 40 34.79 7.29 -30.46
CA ALA A 40 34.06 6.20 -29.80
C ALA A 40 34.68 4.82 -30.10
N PRO A 41 34.64 3.86 -29.14
CA PRO A 41 35.16 2.51 -29.33
C PRO A 41 34.34 1.72 -30.38
N PRO A 42 34.98 0.81 -31.14
CA PRO A 42 34.29 0.00 -32.15
C PRO A 42 33.29 -0.99 -31.53
N VAL A 43 32.18 -1.22 -32.23
CA VAL A 43 31.09 -2.13 -31.82
C VAL A 43 31.54 -3.59 -32.00
N PRO A 44 31.33 -4.48 -31.02
CA PRO A 44 31.70 -5.90 -31.14
C PRO A 44 30.82 -6.62 -32.16
N GLU A 45 31.46 -7.40 -33.04
CA GLU A 45 30.81 -8.20 -34.08
C GLU A 45 30.37 -9.55 -33.50
N ILE A 46 29.11 -9.95 -33.75
CA ILE A 46 28.54 -11.21 -33.23
C ILE A 46 28.80 -12.33 -34.25
N VAL A 47 29.56 -13.34 -33.86
CA VAL A 47 29.81 -14.55 -34.66
C VAL A 47 28.59 -15.47 -34.56
N PRO A 48 27.88 -15.80 -35.66
CA PRO A 48 26.77 -16.74 -35.63
C PRO A 48 27.30 -18.14 -35.37
N SER A 49 26.94 -18.74 -34.24
CA SER A 49 27.20 -20.14 -33.93
C SER A 49 25.90 -20.92 -34.06
N ASP A 50 25.81 -21.79 -35.09
CA ASP A 50 24.64 -22.63 -35.41
C ASP A 50 24.40 -23.78 -34.40
N SER A 51 25.01 -23.74 -33.22
CA SER A 51 24.83 -24.76 -32.17
C SER A 51 23.46 -24.70 -31.48
N SER A 52 22.65 -23.68 -31.78
CA SER A 52 21.37 -23.41 -31.11
C SER A 52 20.18 -24.25 -31.61
N VAL A 53 20.33 -24.99 -32.73
CA VAL A 53 19.26 -25.84 -33.30
C VAL A 53 19.33 -27.30 -32.84
N ALA A 54 20.36 -27.70 -32.09
CA ALA A 54 20.51 -29.07 -31.58
C ALA A 54 19.60 -29.39 -30.37
N SER A 55 18.90 -28.39 -29.82
CA SER A 55 17.96 -28.55 -28.71
C SER A 55 16.50 -28.64 -29.19
N LEU A 56 16.26 -29.21 -30.38
CA LEU A 56 14.95 -29.72 -30.75
C LEU A 56 14.78 -31.12 -30.12
N VAL A 57 14.90 -31.17 -28.79
CA VAL A 57 14.52 -32.36 -28.02
C VAL A 57 13.04 -32.54 -28.29
N ASP A 58 12.67 -33.68 -28.88
CA ASP A 58 11.28 -34.04 -29.13
C ASP A 58 10.48 -33.66 -27.90
N VAL A 59 9.49 -32.80 -28.10
CA VAL A 59 8.45 -32.57 -27.09
C VAL A 59 7.79 -33.92 -26.96
N ASP A 60 8.22 -34.70 -25.97
CA ASP A 60 7.65 -35.99 -25.64
C ASP A 60 6.14 -35.80 -25.62
N SER A 61 5.50 -36.36 -26.65
CA SER A 61 4.05 -36.41 -26.81
C SER A 61 3.46 -37.44 -25.85
N GLY A 62 3.98 -37.44 -24.61
CA GLY A 62 3.41 -38.16 -23.50
C GLY A 62 1.99 -37.67 -23.33
N VAL A 63 1.06 -38.45 -23.87
CA VAL A 63 -0.38 -38.22 -23.73
C VAL A 63 -0.62 -38.14 -22.24
N SER A 64 -0.92 -36.94 -21.75
CA SER A 64 -1.39 -36.76 -20.39
C SER A 64 -2.74 -37.44 -20.30
N VAL A 65 -2.73 -38.68 -19.80
CA VAL A 65 -3.96 -39.45 -19.59
C VAL A 65 -4.71 -38.78 -18.46
N VAL A 66 -5.69 -37.97 -18.82
CA VAL A 66 -6.66 -37.40 -17.90
C VAL A 66 -7.43 -38.57 -17.28
N SER A 67 -7.51 -38.61 -15.94
CA SER A 67 -8.27 -39.66 -15.24
C SER A 67 -9.71 -39.74 -15.76
N SER A 68 -10.25 -40.95 -15.87
CA SER A 68 -11.61 -41.20 -16.36
C SER A 68 -12.71 -40.48 -15.56
N ASP A 69 -12.41 -40.06 -14.32
CA ASP A 69 -13.34 -39.37 -13.42
C ASP A 69 -13.39 -37.85 -13.62
N PHE A 70 -12.51 -37.27 -14.44
CA PHE A 70 -12.49 -35.84 -14.78
C PHE A 70 -13.84 -35.22 -15.22
N PRO A 71 -14.71 -35.89 -16.00
CA PRO A 71 -16.02 -35.31 -16.34
C PRO A 71 -16.93 -35.10 -15.13
N ASN A 72 -16.79 -35.93 -14.09
CA ASN A 72 -17.62 -35.91 -12.88
C ASN A 72 -17.07 -34.98 -11.78
N GLN A 73 -15.87 -34.41 -11.96
CA GLN A 73 -15.28 -33.51 -10.98
C GLN A 73 -16.02 -32.16 -10.97
N PRO A 74 -16.41 -31.64 -9.78
CA PRO A 74 -17.07 -30.34 -9.65
C PRO A 74 -16.15 -29.18 -9.98
N VAL A 75 -14.84 -29.37 -9.82
CA VAL A 75 -13.79 -28.38 -10.10
C VAL A 75 -12.77 -29.02 -11.01
N LYS A 76 -12.67 -28.53 -12.26
CA LYS A 76 -11.86 -29.16 -13.32
C LYS A 76 -10.49 -28.51 -13.49
N THR A 77 -10.29 -27.32 -12.91
CA THR A 77 -9.04 -26.58 -12.99
C THR A 77 -8.65 -26.01 -11.63
N TYR A 78 -7.35 -25.90 -11.38
CA TYR A 78 -6.82 -25.29 -10.17
C TYR A 78 -7.30 -23.83 -10.01
N THR A 79 -7.44 -23.10 -11.13
CA THR A 79 -7.96 -21.73 -11.14
C THR A 79 -9.44 -21.63 -10.75
N GLN A 80 -10.24 -22.66 -11.02
CA GLN A 80 -11.62 -22.72 -10.57
C GLN A 80 -11.70 -22.99 -9.08
N ALA A 81 -10.79 -23.81 -8.52
CA ALA A 81 -10.70 -24.05 -7.08
C ALA A 81 -10.37 -22.76 -6.32
N GLU A 82 -9.35 -22.05 -6.79
CA GLU A 82 -8.91 -20.78 -6.18
C GLU A 82 -10.03 -19.73 -6.18
N ARG A 83 -10.82 -19.67 -7.26
CA ARG A 83 -11.98 -18.77 -7.33
C ARG A 83 -13.07 -19.14 -6.31
N LEU A 84 -13.35 -20.42 -6.15
CA LEU A 84 -14.35 -20.93 -5.21
C LEU A 84 -13.95 -20.68 -3.76
N GLU A 85 -12.67 -20.84 -3.43
CA GLU A 85 -12.12 -20.53 -2.10
C GLU A 85 -12.20 -19.03 -1.79
N LEU A 86 -11.88 -18.18 -2.76
CA LEU A 86 -12.00 -16.73 -2.61
C LEU A 86 -13.45 -16.28 -2.45
N GLU A 87 -14.37 -16.81 -3.25
CA GLU A 87 -15.80 -16.48 -3.15
C GLU A 87 -16.39 -16.95 -1.81
N ALA A 88 -16.03 -18.15 -1.34
CA ALA A 88 -16.44 -18.66 -0.03
C ALA A 88 -15.86 -17.82 1.13
N ALA A 89 -14.61 -17.36 1.02
CA ALA A 89 -13.99 -16.51 2.04
C ALA A 89 -14.68 -15.14 2.14
N VAL A 90 -15.07 -14.55 1.01
CA VAL A 90 -15.81 -13.28 0.96
C VAL A 90 -17.22 -13.44 1.54
N GLU A 91 -17.92 -14.52 1.17
CA GLU A 91 -19.27 -14.80 1.69
C GLU A 91 -19.26 -15.07 3.21
N ALA A 92 -18.23 -15.78 3.71
CA ALA A 92 -18.04 -15.99 5.13
C ALA A 92 -17.74 -14.68 5.88
N GLU A 93 -16.92 -13.79 5.31
CA GLU A 93 -16.63 -12.48 5.90
C GLU A 93 -17.89 -11.60 5.94
N GLU A 94 -18.71 -11.61 4.87
CA GLU A 94 -19.96 -10.86 4.82
C GLU A 94 -20.99 -11.40 5.82
N ASN A 95 -21.14 -12.72 5.91
CA ASN A 95 -22.04 -13.36 6.88
C ASN A 95 -21.57 -13.13 8.31
N ALA A 96 -20.27 -13.21 8.59
CA ALA A 96 -19.70 -12.89 9.90
C ALA A 96 -19.92 -11.41 10.26
N ALA A 97 -19.81 -10.49 9.30
CA ALA A 97 -20.10 -9.07 9.52
C ALA A 97 -21.59 -8.83 9.81
N ARG A 98 -22.49 -9.51 9.08
CA ARG A 98 -23.94 -9.45 9.30
C ARG A 98 -24.34 -10.03 10.66
N GLU A 99 -23.76 -11.16 11.05
CA GLU A 99 -23.98 -11.77 12.36
C GLU A 99 -23.41 -10.92 13.49
N ALA A 100 -22.22 -10.34 13.33
CA ALA A 100 -21.63 -9.41 14.30
C ALA A 100 -22.49 -8.15 14.45
N ALA A 101 -23.03 -7.61 13.35
CA ALA A 101 -23.97 -6.49 13.40
C ALA A 101 -25.29 -6.87 14.08
N ALA A 102 -25.82 -8.06 13.82
CA ALA A 102 -27.03 -8.57 14.47
C ALA A 102 -26.83 -8.86 15.97
N LYS A 103 -25.67 -9.39 16.36
CA LYS A 103 -25.30 -9.61 17.77
C LYS A 103 -25.05 -8.29 18.51
N LYS A 104 -24.48 -7.27 17.85
CA LYS A 104 -24.37 -5.92 18.42
C LYS A 104 -25.72 -5.24 18.63
N LYS A 105 -26.73 -5.53 17.81
CA LYS A 105 -28.11 -5.05 18.00
C LYS A 105 -28.86 -5.78 19.12
N LYS A 106 -28.52 -7.05 19.39
CA LYS A 106 -29.13 -7.85 20.48
C LYS A 106 -28.40 -7.73 21.81
N GLY A 107 -27.11 -7.41 21.80
CA GLY A 107 -26.32 -7.08 22.98
C GLY A 107 -26.57 -5.64 23.42
N GLY A 108 -27.81 -5.34 23.83
CA GLY A 108 -28.12 -4.12 24.55
C GLY A 108 -27.31 -4.11 25.84
N LYS A 109 -26.17 -3.40 25.85
CA LYS A 109 -25.71 -2.78 27.09
C LYS A 109 -26.90 -1.93 27.54
N SER A 110 -27.34 -2.17 28.77
CA SER A 110 -28.43 -1.47 29.44
C SER A 110 -28.57 -0.05 28.89
N GLU A 111 -29.64 0.21 28.15
CA GLU A 111 -29.90 1.55 27.58
C GLU A 111 -29.82 2.60 28.70
N SER A 112 -30.09 2.23 29.95
CA SER A 112 -29.91 3.09 31.12
C SER A 112 -28.50 3.65 31.28
N ASP A 113 -27.42 2.87 31.10
CA ASP A 113 -26.06 3.37 31.35
C ASP A 113 -25.55 4.23 30.21
N LEU A 114 -25.88 3.89 28.96
CA LEU A 114 -25.60 4.73 27.80
C LEU A 114 -26.42 6.02 27.85
N VAL A 115 -27.69 5.97 28.24
CA VAL A 115 -28.57 7.15 28.34
C VAL A 115 -28.17 8.04 29.53
N VAL A 116 -27.67 7.46 30.62
CA VAL A 116 -27.09 8.24 31.74
C VAL A 116 -25.77 8.89 31.32
N TRP A 117 -24.92 8.20 30.53
CA TRP A 117 -23.69 8.78 30.02
C TRP A 117 -23.94 9.83 28.91
N LEU A 118 -24.99 9.67 28.09
CA LEU A 118 -25.39 10.64 27.06
C LEU A 118 -26.07 11.90 27.61
N LYS A 119 -26.46 11.92 28.88
CA LYS A 119 -27.12 13.08 29.52
C LYS A 119 -26.19 14.28 29.68
N ASP A 120 -24.88 14.08 29.60
CA ASP A 120 -23.87 15.15 29.56
C ASP A 120 -23.37 15.34 28.11
N PRO A 121 -24.12 16.05 27.26
CA PRO A 121 -23.89 16.11 25.81
C PRO A 121 -22.50 16.66 25.43
N VAL A 122 -21.91 17.47 26.30
CA VAL A 122 -20.60 18.10 26.08
C VAL A 122 -19.46 17.09 26.20
N HIS A 123 -19.52 16.15 27.15
CA HIS A 123 -18.47 15.16 27.37
C HIS A 123 -18.71 13.87 26.58
N SER A 124 -19.98 13.46 26.45
CA SER A 124 -20.33 12.25 25.70
C SER A 124 -20.31 12.47 24.18
N GLY A 125 -20.63 13.68 23.70
CA GLY A 125 -20.68 14.00 22.28
C GLY A 125 -19.31 13.88 21.61
N GLY A 126 -18.25 14.44 22.22
CA GLY A 126 -16.88 14.35 21.71
C GLY A 126 -16.38 12.90 21.63
N ALA A 127 -16.66 12.10 22.66
CA ALA A 127 -16.32 10.68 22.69
C ALA A 127 -17.03 9.84 21.62
N ILE A 128 -18.30 10.15 21.30
CA ILE A 128 -19.03 9.46 20.22
C ILE A 128 -18.45 9.84 18.85
N VAL A 129 -18.14 11.12 18.63
CA VAL A 129 -17.57 11.57 17.35
C VAL A 129 -16.17 10.98 17.12
N SER A 130 -15.31 11.00 18.14
CA SER A 130 -13.95 10.44 18.05
C SER A 130 -13.97 8.93 17.86
N THR A 131 -14.86 8.20 18.51
CA THR A 131 -15.01 6.74 18.29
C THR A 131 -15.49 6.41 16.87
N VAL A 132 -16.48 7.14 16.34
CA VAL A 132 -16.92 6.96 14.94
C VAL A 132 -15.79 7.26 13.97
N LEU A 133 -15.01 8.31 14.22
CA LEU A 133 -13.86 8.69 13.39
C LEU A 133 -12.79 7.57 13.36
N VAL A 134 -12.39 7.06 14.53
CA VAL A 134 -11.38 6.01 14.65
C VAL A 134 -11.84 4.72 13.98
N VAL A 135 -13.09 4.31 14.23
CA VAL A 135 -13.65 3.10 13.60
C VAL A 135 -13.76 3.28 12.09
N GLY A 136 -14.22 4.44 11.61
CA GLY A 136 -14.31 4.75 10.18
C GLY A 136 -12.95 4.70 9.50
N LEU A 137 -11.93 5.33 10.08
CA LEU A 137 -10.55 5.28 9.59
C LEU A 137 -9.99 3.85 9.60
N GLY A 138 -10.27 3.06 10.64
CA GLY A 138 -9.85 1.65 10.73
C GLY A 138 -10.44 0.79 9.61
N VAL A 139 -11.74 0.92 9.33
CA VAL A 139 -12.41 0.15 8.26
C VAL A 139 -11.88 0.55 6.87
N VAL A 140 -11.68 1.85 6.63
CA VAL A 140 -11.13 2.34 5.35
C VAL A 140 -9.67 1.91 5.17
N GLY A 141 -8.87 1.99 6.24
CA GLY A 141 -7.49 1.52 6.26
C GLY A 141 -7.40 0.03 5.96
N TRP A 142 -8.24 -0.78 6.60
CA TRP A 142 -8.32 -2.23 6.36
C TRP A 142 -8.65 -2.57 4.91
N ARG A 143 -9.65 -1.90 4.32
CA ARG A 143 -10.00 -2.09 2.90
C ARG A 143 -8.83 -1.73 1.97
N LYS A 144 -8.16 -0.61 2.20
CA LYS A 144 -6.98 -0.22 1.40
C LYS A 144 -5.78 -1.15 1.60
N TYR A 145 -5.62 -1.73 2.78
CA TYR A 145 -4.60 -2.73 3.06
C TYR A 145 -4.84 -4.02 2.26
N LYS A 146 -6.07 -4.54 2.25
CA LYS A 146 -6.43 -5.72 1.43
C LYS A 146 -6.22 -5.50 -0.07
N LEU A 147 -6.36 -4.26 -0.55
CA LEU A 147 -6.12 -3.88 -1.95
C LEU A 147 -4.64 -3.63 -2.28
N GLY A 148 -3.71 -3.75 -1.32
CA GLY A 148 -2.29 -3.45 -1.52
C GLY A 148 -1.98 -1.96 -1.74
N GLN A 149 -2.95 -1.07 -1.50
CA GLN A 149 -2.83 0.38 -1.71
C GLN A 149 -2.56 1.15 -0.41
N PHE A 150 -2.27 0.45 0.68
CA PHE A 150 -1.95 1.07 1.96
C PHE A 150 -0.50 1.55 1.96
N SER A 151 -0.32 2.86 1.84
CA SER A 151 0.99 3.51 1.84
C SER A 151 1.24 4.17 3.19
N TRP A 152 2.52 4.35 3.54
CA TRP A 152 2.91 5.18 4.69
C TRP A 152 2.38 6.62 4.58
N SER A 153 2.21 7.13 3.37
CA SER A 153 1.56 8.43 3.12
C SER A 153 0.09 8.42 3.57
N THR A 154 -0.67 7.37 3.25
CA THR A 154 -2.06 7.25 3.70
C THR A 154 -2.17 7.05 5.22
N ALA A 155 -1.24 6.32 5.82
CA ALA A 155 -1.15 6.18 7.28
C ALA A 155 -0.84 7.54 7.94
N GLY A 156 0.08 8.32 7.37
CA GLY A 156 0.42 9.67 7.83
C GLY A 156 -0.75 10.64 7.76
N ILE A 157 -1.56 10.60 6.69
CA ILE A 157 -2.78 11.41 6.58
C ILE A 157 -3.78 11.03 7.69
N GLY A 158 -4.01 9.72 7.91
CA GLY A 158 -4.88 9.25 8.98
C GLY A 158 -4.41 9.70 10.36
N ALA A 159 -3.10 9.57 10.64
CA ALA A 159 -2.49 10.05 11.88
C ALA A 159 -2.62 11.57 12.05
N GLY A 160 -2.45 12.34 10.97
CA GLY A 160 -2.63 13.79 10.97
C GLY A 160 -4.06 14.22 11.28
N ILE A 161 -5.06 13.53 10.73
CA ILE A 161 -6.48 13.78 11.04
C ILE A 161 -6.74 13.52 12.53
N LEU A 162 -6.27 12.39 13.07
CA LEU A 162 -6.44 12.06 14.48
C LEU A 162 -5.77 13.08 15.41
N ALA A 163 -4.55 13.50 15.08
CA ALA A 163 -3.85 14.54 15.82
C ALA A 163 -4.59 15.89 15.77
N GLY A 164 -5.08 16.29 14.59
CA GLY A 164 -5.86 17.52 14.42
C GLY A 164 -7.15 17.52 15.23
N VAL A 165 -7.92 16.43 15.19
CA VAL A 165 -9.15 16.29 15.98
C VAL A 165 -8.86 16.31 17.48
N SER A 166 -7.80 15.63 17.92
CA SER A 166 -7.39 15.62 19.34
C SER A 166 -7.02 17.02 19.84
N LEU A 167 -6.34 17.83 19.03
CA LEU A 167 -6.02 19.22 19.37
C LEU A 167 -7.27 20.07 19.48
N VAL A 168 -8.21 19.95 18.53
CA VAL A 168 -9.49 20.70 18.58
C VAL A 168 -10.25 20.34 19.85
N GLU A 169 -10.37 19.05 20.18
CA GLU A 169 -11.07 18.59 21.38
C GLU A 169 -10.40 19.11 22.66
N TYR A 170 -9.06 19.16 22.70
CA TYR A 170 -8.31 19.76 23.80
C TYR A 170 -8.58 21.27 23.97
N PHE A 171 -8.57 22.05 22.88
CA PHE A 171 -8.80 23.49 22.95
C PHE A 171 -10.26 23.84 23.27
N VAL A 172 -11.22 23.08 22.74
CA VAL A 172 -12.64 23.23 23.07
C VAL A 172 -12.88 22.88 24.52
N GLY A 173 -12.35 21.74 25.00
CA GLY A 173 -12.42 21.35 26.40
C GLY A 173 -11.82 22.39 27.34
N LYS A 174 -10.67 22.97 26.98
CA LYS A 174 -10.04 24.04 27.77
C LYS A 174 -10.86 25.34 27.79
N SER A 175 -11.51 25.68 26.69
CA SER A 175 -12.36 26.88 26.60
C SER A 175 -13.69 26.72 27.34
N VAL A 176 -14.25 25.52 27.33
CA VAL A 176 -15.51 25.19 28.04
C VAL A 176 -15.27 24.97 29.54
N SER A 177 -14.09 24.50 29.94
CA SER A 177 -13.67 24.30 31.34
C SER A 177 -13.31 25.61 32.09
N LEU A 178 -13.43 26.77 31.46
CA LEU A 178 -13.27 28.07 32.11
C LEU A 178 -14.62 28.76 32.37
N PRO A 179 -15.49 28.25 33.27
CA PRO A 179 -16.39 29.11 34.01
C PRO A 179 -15.73 29.49 35.34
N TYR A 180 -15.70 30.80 35.64
CA TYR A 180 -15.22 31.45 36.88
C TYR A 180 -13.72 31.77 36.97
N LEU A 181 -13.34 32.87 36.31
CA LEU A 181 -12.66 34.00 36.96
C LEU A 181 -13.56 35.23 36.81
#